data_AF-A0A6P1G9V1-F1
#
_entry.id   AF-A0A6P1G9V1-F1
#
_cell.length_a   1.000
_cell.length_b   1.000
_cell.length_c   1.000
_cell.angle_alpha   90.00
_cell.angle_beta   90.00
_cell.angle_gamma   90.00
#
_symmetry.space_group_name_H-M   'P 1'
#
loop_
_entity.id
_entity.type
_entity.pdbx_description
1 polymer ?
#
loop_
_entity_poly.entity_id
_entity_poly.type
_entity_poly.pdbx_seq_one_letter_code
_entity_poly.pdbx_strand_id
1 'polypeptide(L)'
;MFCHDTLVGVDNAGNRYYKRGNRRFVRYAAGMCDPSRVAVEWHLWLHHAVDFVPDGSCSTEVSRCRELNEVSARNERDTLPYIAWKPE
;
A
#
# COMPACT_ATOMS: atom_id res chain seq x y z
N MET A 1 11.40 10.63 28.54
CA MET A 1 10.91 9.40 27.90
C MET A 1 11.35 9.46 26.44
N PHE A 2 12.41 8.73 26.07
CA PHE A 2 13.01 8.86 24.73
C PHE A 2 12.17 8.07 23.73
N CYS A 3 11.56 8.77 22.77
CA CYS A 3 10.86 8.11 21.67
C CYS A 3 11.92 7.60 20.68
N HIS A 4 12.37 6.36 20.89
CA HIS A 4 13.30 5.66 20.02
C HIS A 4 12.66 5.42 18.64
N ASP A 5 13.43 5.66 17.59
CA ASP A 5 13.12 5.16 16.25
C ASP A 5 13.54 3.70 16.14
N THR A 6 12.65 2.86 15.61
CA THR A 6 12.93 1.45 15.32
C THR A 6 13.07 1.30 13.80
N LEU A 7 14.22 0.81 13.35
CA LEU A 7 14.40 0.42 11.95
C LEU A 7 13.57 -0.83 11.69
N VAL A 8 12.69 -0.74 10.70
CA VAL A 8 11.73 -1.79 10.35
C VAL A 8 12.29 -2.66 9.24
N GLY A 9 12.87 -2.05 8.21
CA GLY A 9 13.41 -2.77 7.06
C GLY A 9 14.06 -1.86 6.04
N VAL A 10 14.66 -2.48 5.03
CA VAL A 10 15.33 -1.82 3.90
C VAL A 10 14.80 -2.44 2.61
N ASP A 11 14.45 -1.62 1.63
CA ASP A 11 14.08 -2.12 0.32
C ASP A 11 15.31 -2.36 -0.58
N ASN A 12 15.07 -2.97 -1.75
CA ASN A 12 16.10 -3.20 -2.76
C ASN A 12 16.68 -1.90 -3.36
N ALA A 13 15.96 -0.78 -3.25
CA ALA A 13 16.44 0.53 -3.66
C ALA A 13 17.32 1.22 -2.60
N GLY A 14 17.49 0.59 -1.42
CA GLY A 14 18.25 1.10 -0.29
C GLY A 14 17.48 2.06 0.61
N ASN A 15 16.18 2.28 0.38
CA ASN A 15 15.36 3.11 1.24
C ASN A 15 15.13 2.38 2.57
N ARG A 16 15.22 3.13 3.66
CA ARG A 16 15.10 2.60 5.03
C ARG A 16 13.79 3.05 5.64
N TYR A 17 13.04 2.10 6.19
CA TYR A 17 11.74 2.35 6.79
C TYR A 17 11.85 2.33 8.30
N TYR A 18 11.26 3.32 8.95
CA TYR A 18 11.34 3.53 10.38
C TYR A 18 9.94 3.66 10.98
N LYS A 19 9.80 3.19 12.22
CA LYS A 19 8.61 3.36 13.04
C LYS A 19 8.98 4.07 14.34
N ARG A 20 8.25 5.14 14.67
CA ARG A 20 8.37 5.86 15.93
C ARG A 20 6.99 6.01 16.55
N GLY A 21 6.67 5.12 17.49
CA GLY A 21 5.31 5.00 18.04
C GLY A 21 4.30 4.66 16.95
N ASN A 22 3.32 5.55 16.73
CA ASN A 22 2.32 5.40 15.68
C ASN A 22 2.72 6.04 14.33
N ARG A 23 3.89 6.71 14.25
CA ARG A 23 4.34 7.35 13.02
C ARG A 23 5.24 6.41 12.23
N ARG A 24 4.96 6.27 10.94
CA ARG A 24 5.76 5.51 9.96
C ARG A 24 6.41 6.51 9.00
N PHE A 25 7.70 6.36 8.70
CA PHE A 25 8.41 7.23 7.77
C PHE A 25 9.52 6.49 7.03
N VAL A 26 9.89 7.02 5.87
CA VAL A 26 10.95 6.46 5.01
C VAL A 26 12.11 7.44 4.92
N ARG A 27 13.33 6.90 4.88
CA ARG A 27 14.55 7.64 4.57
C ARG A 27 15.13 7.12 3.26
N TYR A 28 15.03 7.95 2.23
CA TYR A 28 15.54 7.63 0.90
C TYR A 28 17.07 7.48 0.90
N ALA A 29 17.59 6.50 0.17
CA ALA A 29 19.03 6.32 0.00
C ALA A 29 19.62 7.34 -0.96
N ALA A 30 18.96 7.56 -2.10
CA ALA A 30 19.31 8.63 -3.01
C ALA A 30 18.87 9.96 -2.39
N GLY A 31 19.74 10.98 -2.36
CA GLY A 31 19.45 12.30 -1.78
C GLY A 31 18.27 13.06 -2.43
N MET A 32 17.57 12.45 -3.39
CA MET A 32 16.31 12.93 -3.96
C MET A 32 15.14 12.17 -3.34
N CYS A 33 14.18 12.92 -2.79
CA CYS A 33 12.95 12.42 -2.21
C CYS A 33 11.95 12.12 -3.34
N ASP A 34 11.98 10.90 -3.88
CA ASP A 34 11.06 10.45 -4.93
C ASP A 34 10.13 9.34 -4.41
N PRO A 35 8.86 9.65 -4.08
CA PRO A 35 7.93 8.67 -3.56
C PRO A 35 7.62 7.57 -4.56
N SER A 36 7.71 7.81 -5.87
CA SER A 36 7.42 6.80 -6.90
C SER A 36 8.40 5.62 -6.89
N ARG A 37 9.54 5.74 -6.21
CA ARG A 37 10.53 4.65 -6.07
C ARG A 37 10.24 3.69 -4.93
N VAL A 38 9.30 4.01 -4.05
CA VAL A 38 8.92 3.14 -2.93
C VAL A 38 8.06 1.99 -3.48
N ALA A 39 8.37 0.75 -3.09
CA ALA A 39 7.60 -0.41 -3.54
C ALA A 39 6.14 -0.34 -3.03
N VAL A 40 5.23 -1.01 -3.73
CA VAL A 40 3.79 -1.01 -3.39
C VAL A 40 3.54 -1.47 -1.95
N GLU A 41 4.17 -2.56 -1.52
CA GLU A 41 4.01 -3.08 -0.15
C GLU A 41 4.42 -2.06 0.92
N TRP A 42 5.52 -1.35 0.68
CA TRP A 42 6.00 -0.30 1.59
C TRP A 42 5.10 0.94 1.56
N HIS A 43 4.53 1.29 0.40
CA HIS A 43 3.51 2.34 0.31
C HIS A 43 2.26 1.99 1.12
N LEU A 44 1.73 0.77 0.98
CA LEU A 44 0.58 0.31 1.74
C LEU A 44 0.85 0.33 3.24
N TRP A 45 2.05 -0.11 3.64
CA TRP A 45 2.50 -0.04 5.03
C TRP A 45 2.59 1.41 5.53
N LEU A 46 3.13 2.35 4.75
CA LEU A 46 3.18 3.77 5.14
C LEU A 46 1.78 4.37 5.33
N HIS A 47 0.81 3.97 4.50
CA HIS A 47 -0.58 4.45 4.54
C HIS A 47 -1.49 3.71 5.53
N HIS A 48 -0.94 2.85 6.41
CA HIS A 48 -1.72 2.02 7.34
C HIS A 48 -2.77 1.12 6.65
N ALA A 49 -2.62 0.85 5.35
CA ALA A 49 -3.49 -0.09 4.63
C ALA A 49 -3.16 -1.55 5.01
N VAL A 50 -1.92 -1.77 5.45
CA VAL A 50 -1.39 -3.07 5.82
C VAL A 50 -0.70 -2.98 7.19
N ASP A 51 -0.99 -3.95 8.05
CA ASP A 51 -0.39 -4.07 9.39
C ASP A 51 0.88 -4.92 9.42
N PHE A 52 1.11 -5.77 8.43
CA PHE A 52 2.34 -6.54 8.31
C PHE A 52 3.47 -5.69 7.71
N VAL A 53 4.69 -5.93 8.18
CA VAL A 53 5.90 -5.34 7.59
C VAL A 53 6.29 -6.21 6.40
N PRO A 54 6.54 -5.62 5.22
CA PRO A 54 7.08 -6.33 4.08
C PRO A 54 8.60 -6.55 4.27
N ASP A 55 8.93 -7.34 5.28
CA ASP A 55 10.23 -8.01 5.40
C ASP A 55 9.97 -9.46 5.01
N GLY A 56 10.89 -10.06 4.25
CA GLY A 56 10.68 -11.27 3.43
C GLY A 56 10.33 -12.59 4.16
N SER A 57 9.69 -12.56 5.33
CA SER A 57 9.36 -13.72 6.15
C SER A 57 7.88 -13.81 6.55
N CYS A 58 6.95 -13.35 5.71
CA CYS A 58 5.59 -13.89 5.72
C CYS A 58 4.90 -13.72 4.35
N SER A 59 5.47 -14.32 3.31
CA SER A 59 4.81 -14.48 2.03
C SER A 59 4.08 -15.82 2.02
N THR A 60 2.80 -15.84 2.40
CA THR A 60 1.77 -16.84 2.07
C THR A 60 0.54 -16.33 2.82
N GLU A 61 -0.45 -15.69 2.20
CA GLU A 61 -1.37 -16.31 1.25
C GLU A 61 -1.87 -15.33 0.17
N VAL A 62 -1.16 -15.31 -0.96
CA VAL A 62 -1.76 -14.87 -2.23
C VAL A 62 -2.64 -16.01 -2.72
N SER A 63 -3.84 -16.16 -2.18
CA SER A 63 -4.85 -17.08 -2.71
C SER A 63 -6.29 -16.59 -2.60
N ARG A 64 -6.54 -15.39 -2.06
CA ARG A 64 -7.89 -14.83 -1.98
C ARG A 64 -8.13 -13.64 -2.90
N CYS A 65 -7.60 -13.67 -4.12
CA CYS A 65 -7.94 -12.70 -5.16
C CYS A 65 -8.21 -13.32 -6.55
N ARG A 66 -8.60 -14.60 -6.63
CA ARG A 66 -9.12 -15.17 -7.87
C ARG A 66 -10.31 -16.09 -7.63
N GLU A 67 -11.46 -15.52 -7.30
CA GLU A 67 -12.76 -16.10 -7.67
C GLU A 67 -13.87 -15.05 -7.59
N LEU A 68 -13.90 -14.13 -8.56
CA LEU A 68 -15.13 -13.43 -8.95
C LEU A 68 -15.33 -13.65 -10.45
N ASN A 69 -15.42 -14.91 -10.84
CA ASN A 69 -16.03 -15.25 -12.11
C ASN A 69 -16.95 -16.47 -11.94
N GLU A 70 -17.96 -16.30 -11.09
CA GLU A 70 -19.22 -16.99 -11.33
C GLU A 70 -20.28 -15.96 -11.70
N VAL A 71 -20.62 -16.05 -12.98
CA VAL A 71 -21.57 -15.25 -13.75
C VAL A 71 -22.93 -15.27 -13.07
N SER A 72 -23.18 -14.34 -12.16
CA SER A 72 -24.55 -14.02 -11.77
C SER A 72 -25.05 -12.96 -12.75
N ALA A 73 -25.88 -13.39 -13.70
CA ALA A 73 -26.70 -12.53 -14.54
C ALA A 73 -27.53 -11.57 -13.66
N ARG A 74 -26.93 -10.45 -13.27
CA ARG A 74 -27.64 -9.34 -12.64
C ARG A 74 -28.28 -8.57 -13.78
N ASN A 75 -29.61 -8.51 -13.71
CA ASN A 75 -30.46 -7.75 -14.60
C ASN A 75 -29.79 -6.46 -15.09
N GLU A 76 -29.93 -6.21 -16.38
CA GLU A 76 -29.47 -5.06 -17.17
C GLU A 76 -30.03 -3.69 -16.70
N ARG A 77 -30.53 -3.60 -15.46
CA ARG A 77 -31.21 -2.46 -14.86
C ARG A 77 -30.40 -1.70 -13.80
N ASP A 78 -29.24 -2.21 -13.40
CA ASP A 78 -28.40 -1.61 -12.34
C ASP A 78 -27.12 -0.93 -12.87
N THR A 79 -26.98 -0.76 -14.19
CA THR A 79 -25.89 0.04 -14.78
C THR A 79 -26.35 1.49 -14.86
N LEU A 80 -26.07 2.29 -13.82
CA LEU A 80 -26.19 3.75 -13.95
C LEU A 80 -25.15 4.24 -14.97
N PRO A 81 -25.56 4.86 -16.10
CA PRO A 81 -24.61 5.39 -17.06
C PRO A 81 -23.83 6.56 -16.43
N TYR A 82 -22.55 6.67 -16.76
CA TYR A 82 -21.75 7.83 -16.39
C TYR A 82 -22.41 9.10 -16.94
N ILE A 83 -22.83 10.00 -16.05
CA ILE A 83 -23.35 11.32 -16.41
C ILE A 83 -22.15 12.26 -16.45
N ALA A 84 -21.79 12.73 -17.64
CA ALA A 84 -20.75 13.74 -17.80
C ALA A 84 -21.17 15.02 -17.06
N TRP A 85 -20.36 15.42 -16.09
CA TRP A 85 -20.60 16.61 -15.27
C TRP A 85 -20.69 17.87 -16.15
N LYS A 86 -21.67 18.74 -15.87
CA LYS A 86 -21.81 20.05 -16.51
C LYS A 86 -21.70 21.16 -15.45
N PRO A 87 -20.84 22.18 -15.65
CA PRO A 87 -20.93 23.41 -14.87
C PRO A 87 -22.19 24.21 -15.27
N GLU A 88 -22.76 24.94 -14.30
CA GLU A 88 -23.86 25.92 -14.49
C GLU A 88 -23.44 27.14 -15.32
#